data_AF-A0A552E702-F1
#
_entry.id   AF-A0A552E702-F1
#
_cell.length_a   1.000
_cell.length_b   1.000
_cell.length_c   1.000
_cell.angle_alpha   90.00
_cell.angle_beta   90.00
_cell.angle_gamma   90.00
#
_symmetry.space_group_name_H-M   'P 1'
#
loop_
_entity.id
_entity.type
_entity.pdbx_description
1 polymer ?
#
loop_
_entity_poly.entity_id
_entity_poly.type
_entity_poly.pdbx_seq_one_letter_code
_entity_poly.pdbx_strand_id
1 'polypeptide(L)'
;MSTEVLPEALEAARTIGTEYFRTEVLKALTARLTPANVDLSFWENTLHALGTLTRHHFLETIPNLVPLILHFGGEVALREVYQGIREVSRWWR
;
A
#
# COMPACT_ATOMS: atom_id res chain seq x y z
N MET A 1 -1.47 18.68 -9.83
CA MET A 1 -1.60 17.48 -10.68
C MET A 1 -2.86 16.76 -10.26
N SER A 2 -3.76 16.48 -11.20
CA SER A 2 -5.11 15.99 -10.95
C SER A 2 -5.09 14.62 -10.28
N THR A 3 -5.66 14.53 -9.09
CA THR A 3 -5.87 13.28 -8.34
C THR A 3 -6.92 12.36 -8.99
N GLU A 4 -7.62 12.88 -10.00
CA GLU A 4 -8.64 12.19 -10.79
C GLU A 4 -8.17 10.90 -11.45
N VAL A 5 -6.87 10.69 -11.68
CA VAL A 5 -6.37 9.50 -12.40
C VAL A 5 -5.84 8.38 -11.51
N LEU A 6 -5.85 8.56 -10.17
CA LEU A 6 -5.33 7.56 -9.24
C LEU A 6 -6.15 6.26 -9.24
N PRO A 7 -7.50 6.29 -9.27
CA PRO A 7 -8.32 5.08 -9.41
C PRO A 7 -8.00 4.29 -10.68
N GLU A 8 -7.91 4.97 -11.82
CA GLU A 8 -7.61 4.37 -13.12
C GLU A 8 -6.18 3.82 -13.15
N ALA A 9 -5.22 4.52 -12.55
CA ALA A 9 -3.85 4.04 -12.44
C ALA A 9 -3.76 2.77 -11.58
N LEU A 10 -4.53 2.70 -10.48
CA LEU A 10 -4.58 1.51 -9.63
C LEU A 10 -5.19 0.32 -10.38
N GLU A 11 -6.29 0.53 -11.09
CA GLU A 11 -6.92 -0.53 -11.88
C GLU A 11 -6.03 -0.98 -13.04
N ALA A 12 -5.42 -0.04 -13.76
CA ALA A 12 -4.44 -0.36 -14.80
C ALA A 12 -3.29 -1.21 -14.24
N ALA A 13 -2.72 -0.82 -13.09
CA ALA A 13 -1.66 -1.56 -12.42
C ALA A 13 -2.09 -3.01 -12.09
N ARG A 14 -3.30 -3.20 -11.57
CA ARG A 14 -3.85 -4.53 -11.24
C ARG A 14 -3.97 -5.45 -12.45
N THR A 15 -4.29 -4.90 -13.63
CA THR A 15 -4.47 -5.68 -14.86
C THR A 15 -3.17 -6.10 -15.55
N ILE A 16 -2.01 -5.59 -15.09
CA ILE A 16 -0.72 -5.98 -15.65
C ILE A 16 -0.45 -7.47 -15.40
N GLY A 17 -0.38 -8.24 -16.48
CA GLY A 17 -0.21 -9.70 -16.42
C GLY A 17 1.17 -10.16 -15.94
N THR A 18 2.21 -9.35 -16.16
CA THR A 18 3.56 -9.67 -15.66
C THR A 18 3.70 -9.22 -14.21
N GLU A 19 3.92 -10.18 -13.30
CA GLU A 19 4.05 -9.91 -11.86
C GLU A 19 5.12 -8.86 -11.54
N TYR A 20 6.28 -8.93 -12.19
CA TYR A 20 7.37 -7.97 -12.02
C TYR A 20 6.90 -6.53 -12.31
N PHE A 21 6.30 -6.29 -13.48
CA PHE A 21 5.82 -4.97 -13.86
C PHE A 21 4.65 -4.50 -12.99
N ARG A 22 3.70 -5.39 -12.68
CA ARG A 22 2.59 -5.07 -11.77
C ARG A 22 3.10 -4.58 -10.42
N THR A 23 4.08 -5.29 -9.87
CA THR A 23 4.68 -4.98 -8.58
C THR A 23 5.39 -3.63 -8.59
N GLU A 24 6.22 -3.38 -9.60
CA GLU A 24 6.94 -2.11 -9.72
C GLU A 24 6.00 -0.92 -9.91
N VAL A 25 4.91 -1.09 -10.68
CA VAL A 25 3.90 -0.05 -10.83
C VAL A 25 3.14 0.19 -9.52
N LEU A 26 2.73 -0.85 -8.81
CA LEU A 26 2.06 -0.70 -7.51
C LEU A 26 2.97 -0.03 -6.47
N LYS A 27 4.25 -0.40 -6.42
CA LYS A 27 5.26 0.27 -5.59
C LYS A 27 5.37 1.76 -5.95
N ALA A 28 5.53 2.08 -7.22
CA ALA A 28 5.62 3.46 -7.69
C ALA A 28 4.35 4.27 -7.37
N LEU A 29 3.17 3.64 -7.46
CA LEU A 29 1.89 4.25 -7.11
C LEU A 29 1.83 4.59 -5.62
N THR A 30 2.24 3.67 -4.72
CA THR A 30 2.24 3.96 -3.28
C THR A 30 3.08 5.18 -2.91
N ALA A 31 4.20 5.42 -3.61
CA ALA A 31 5.05 6.60 -3.40
C ALA A 31 4.39 7.93 -3.80
N ARG A 32 3.24 7.90 -4.49
CA ARG A 32 2.45 9.08 -4.90
C ARG A 32 1.25 9.33 -4.00
N LEU A 33 0.95 8.40 -3.10
CA LEU A 33 -0.20 8.51 -2.21
C LEU A 33 0.12 9.41 -1.03
N THR A 34 -0.82 10.28 -0.71
CA THR A 34 -0.73 11.25 0.38
C THR A 34 -2.09 11.37 1.05
N PRO A 35 -2.15 11.82 2.32
CA PRO A 35 -3.42 12.11 2.99
C PRO A 35 -4.34 13.09 2.24
N ALA A 36 -3.79 13.93 1.35
CA ALA A 36 -4.55 14.91 0.58
C ALA A 36 -5.23 14.32 -0.68
N ASN A 37 -4.83 13.13 -1.13
CA ASN A 37 -5.31 12.54 -2.39
C ASN A 37 -5.87 11.11 -2.25
N VAL A 38 -6.00 10.62 -1.02
CA VAL A 38 -6.55 9.29 -0.71
C VAL A 38 -7.68 9.45 0.29
N ASP A 39 -8.87 8.99 -0.08
CA ASP A 39 -9.96 8.76 0.85
C ASP A 39 -9.95 7.31 1.38
N LEU A 40 -10.87 6.99 2.30
CA LEU A 40 -10.93 5.67 2.91
C LEU A 40 -11.27 4.56 1.90
N SER A 41 -12.11 4.84 0.90
CA SER A 41 -12.50 3.83 -0.09
C SER A 41 -11.33 3.49 -1.02
N PHE A 42 -10.62 4.51 -1.48
CA PHE A 42 -9.41 4.34 -2.29
C PHE A 42 -8.29 3.67 -1.48
N TRP A 43 -8.20 3.97 -0.18
CA TRP A 43 -7.28 3.31 0.74
C TRP A 43 -7.53 1.79 0.82
N GLU A 44 -8.78 1.37 1.02
CA GLU A 44 -9.16 -0.06 1.04
C GLU A 44 -8.81 -0.76 -0.28
N ASN A 45 -9.11 -0.13 -1.42
CA ASN A 45 -8.75 -0.66 -2.74
C ASN A 45 -7.23 -0.80 -2.93
N THR A 46 -6.47 0.18 -2.44
CA THR A 46 -5.00 0.14 -2.45
C THR A 46 -4.49 -1.04 -1.62
N LEU A 47 -4.99 -1.21 -0.40
CA LEU A 47 -4.60 -2.33 0.47
C LEU A 47 -4.94 -3.69 -0.18
N HIS A 48 -6.10 -3.80 -0.81
CA HIS A 48 -6.48 -5.00 -1.54
C HIS A 48 -5.51 -5.31 -2.69
N ALA A 49 -5.13 -4.30 -3.48
CA ALA A 49 -4.16 -4.46 -4.55
C ALA A 49 -2.77 -4.88 -4.03
N LEU A 50 -2.30 -4.25 -2.94
CA LEU A 50 -1.02 -4.58 -2.31
C LEU A 50 -1.01 -5.97 -1.67
N GLY A 51 -2.18 -6.48 -1.23
CA GLY A 51 -2.34 -7.84 -0.72
C GLY A 51 -2.03 -8.93 -1.75
N THR A 52 -1.96 -8.60 -3.04
CA THR A 52 -1.56 -9.53 -4.10
C THR A 52 -0.04 -9.65 -4.29
N LEU A 53 0.74 -8.77 -3.65
CA LEU A 53 2.20 -8.79 -3.73
C LEU A 53 2.79 -9.90 -2.88
N THR A 54 3.99 -10.37 -3.26
CA THR A 54 4.77 -11.21 -2.35
C THR A 54 5.13 -10.44 -1.08
N ARG A 55 5.37 -11.17 0.01
CA ARG A 55 5.73 -10.58 1.32
C ARG A 55 6.89 -9.58 1.21
N HIS A 56 7.91 -9.90 0.41
CA HIS A 56 9.06 -9.02 0.23
C HIS A 56 8.66 -7.68 -0.38
N HIS A 57 7.95 -7.71 -1.52
CA HIS A 57 7.53 -6.49 -2.21
C HIS A 57 6.49 -5.69 -1.43
N PHE A 58 5.59 -6.36 -0.72
CA PHE A 58 4.66 -5.68 0.20
C PHE A 58 5.42 -4.88 1.26
N LEU A 59 6.42 -5.48 1.91
CA LEU A 59 7.21 -4.80 2.94
C LEU A 59 7.98 -3.58 2.42
N GLU A 60 8.39 -3.58 1.15
CA GLU A 60 9.02 -2.42 0.51
C GLU A 60 8.08 -1.22 0.35
N THR A 61 6.75 -1.46 0.30
CA THR A 61 5.76 -0.36 0.20
C THR A 61 5.45 0.29 1.55
N ILE A 62 5.69 -0.40 2.67
CA ILE A 62 5.30 0.06 4.01
C ILE A 62 5.76 1.48 4.34
N PRO A 63 7.01 1.90 4.06
CA PRO A 63 7.44 3.27 4.34
C PRO A 63 6.57 4.34 3.65
N ASN A 64 6.11 4.07 2.43
CA ASN A 64 5.23 4.99 1.69
C ASN A 64 3.82 5.06 2.30
N LEU A 65 3.40 4.03 3.02
CA LEU A 65 2.09 3.95 3.64
C LEU A 65 2.03 4.62 5.03
N VAL A 66 3.17 4.90 5.66
CA VAL A 66 3.24 5.50 7.00
C VAL A 66 2.40 6.79 7.13
N PRO A 67 2.49 7.76 6.19
CA PRO A 67 1.67 8.98 6.27
C PRO A 67 0.16 8.71 6.25
N LEU A 68 -0.28 7.68 5.51
CA LEU A 68 -1.69 7.30 5.40
C LEU A 68 -2.16 6.56 6.64
N ILE A 69 -1.34 5.64 7.18
CA ILE A 69 -1.63 4.93 8.43
C ILE A 69 -1.79 5.94 9.58
N LEU A 70 -0.89 6.93 9.66
CA LEU A 70 -0.99 8.01 10.64
C LEU A 70 -2.22 8.89 10.41
N HIS A 71 -2.56 9.19 9.15
CA HIS A 71 -3.73 10.00 8.83
C HIS A 71 -5.05 9.34 9.23
N PHE A 72 -5.22 8.04 8.94
CA PHE A 72 -6.48 7.34 9.21
C PHE A 72 -6.60 6.80 10.64
N GLY A 73 -5.49 6.38 11.25
CA GLY A 73 -5.51 5.68 12.54
C GLY A 73 -4.53 6.20 13.60
N GLY A 74 -3.79 7.27 13.30
CA GLY A 74 -2.85 7.88 14.23
C GLY A 74 -1.66 6.98 14.62
N GLU A 75 -0.97 7.36 15.69
CA GLU A 75 0.22 6.62 16.17
C GLU A 75 -0.11 5.22 16.69
N VAL A 76 -1.32 5.02 17.22
CA VAL A 76 -1.78 3.70 17.71
C VAL A 76 -1.82 2.72 16.55
N ALA A 77 -2.47 3.07 15.43
CA ALA A 77 -2.52 2.21 14.25
C ALA A 77 -1.13 1.94 13.68
N LEU A 78 -0.24 2.94 13.63
CA LEU A 78 1.14 2.73 13.16
C LEU A 78 1.89 1.70 14.04
N ARG A 79 1.72 1.79 15.36
CA ARG A 79 2.31 0.85 16.31
C ARG A 79 1.75 -0.56 16.14
N GLU A 80 0.44 -0.70 15.97
CA GLU A 80 -0.22 -1.99 15.76
C GLU A 80 0.21 -2.65 14.46
N VAL A 81 0.28 -1.89 13.35
CA VAL A 81 0.80 -2.39 12.07
C VAL A 81 2.25 -2.89 12.22
N TYR A 82 3.12 -2.11 12.88
CA TYR A 82 4.49 -2.52 13.13
C TYR A 82 4.57 -3.81 13.97
N GLN A 83 3.78 -3.93 15.05
CA GLN A 83 3.77 -5.15 15.85
C GLN A 83 3.23 -6.34 15.05
N GLY A 84 2.16 -6.18 14.27
CA GLY A 84 1.62 -7.24 13.43
C GLY A 84 2.66 -7.78 12.44
N ILE A 85 3.40 -6.89 11.75
CA ILE A 85 4.50 -7.29 10.87
C ILE A 85 5.57 -8.07 11.63
N ARG A 86 5.96 -7.60 12.83
CA ARG A 86 6.98 -8.22 13.67
C ARG A 86 6.54 -9.59 14.20
N GLU A 87 5.29 -9.74 14.59
CA GLU A 87 4.71 -10.99 15.09
C GLU A 87 4.64 -12.06 14.00
N VAL A 88 4.09 -11.72 12.83
CA VAL A 88 4.09 -12.63 11.68
C VAL A 88 5.51 -13.02 11.32
N SER A 89 6.46 -12.10 11.37
CA SER A 89 7.87 -12.40 11.10
C SER A 89 8.50 -13.37 12.10
N ARG A 90 7.98 -13.45 13.33
CA ARG A 90 8.43 -14.41 14.36
C ARG A 90 7.85 -15.81 14.19
N TRP A 91 6.70 -15.95 13.56
CA TRP A 91 6.04 -17.25 13.35
C TRP A 91 6.73 -18.12 12.31
N TRP A 92 7.49 -17.52 11.40
CA TRP A 92 8.23 -18.22 10.35
C TRP A 92 9.70 -18.41 10.72
N ARG A 93 9.96 -18.67 12.00
CA ARG A 93 11.28 -18.99 12.53
C ARG A 93 11.44 -20.50 12.69
#